data_AF-A0P1P3-F1
#
_entry.id   AF-A0P1P3-F1
#
_cell.length_a   1.000
_cell.length_b   1.000
_cell.length_c   1.000
_cell.angle_alpha   90.00
_cell.angle_beta   90.00
_cell.angle_gamma   90.00
#
_symmetry.space_group_name_H-M   'P 1'
#
loop_
_entity.id
_entity.type
_entity.pdbx_description
1 polymer ?
#
loop_
_entity_poly.entity_id
_entity_poly.type
_entity_poly.pdbx_seq_one_letter_code
_entity_poly.pdbx_strand_id
1 'polypeptide(L)'
;MAVLGRIYSTGTAEDYKADNALQAQLKITPLSACGTDDIPKAPPVQTPAPFSMTDKPQKVILDMGMEGYFDRMATLMCKVAPPSRDDVAILGRMKEIGIEPCKDFAPDTLEPAVQAALESVPKDALAKIKANRKVMGTTVNGWTITKGLGAYGTDYLKRAVSLPSGGLPTARRMRSIPIQQRTARVPP
;
A
#
# COMPACT_ATOMS: atom_id res chain seq x y z
N MET A 1 1.72 10.99 -3.89
CA MET A 1 0.67 11.40 -2.93
C MET A 1 -0.63 10.74 -3.35
N ALA A 2 -1.38 10.14 -2.43
CA ALA A 2 -2.73 9.65 -2.68
C ALA A 2 -3.71 10.47 -1.84
N VAL A 3 -4.81 10.93 -2.45
CA VAL A 3 -5.89 11.64 -1.78
C VAL A 3 -7.13 10.78 -1.86
N LEU A 4 -7.76 10.50 -0.72
CA LEU A 4 -8.96 9.67 -0.65
C LEU A 4 -10.04 10.41 0.12
N GLY A 5 -11.16 10.69 -0.54
CA GLY A 5 -12.37 11.22 0.07
C GLY A 5 -13.35 10.08 0.38
N ARG A 6 -14.09 10.21 1.48
CA ARG A 6 -15.24 9.35 1.80
C ARG A 6 -16.43 10.23 2.10
N ILE A 7 -17.52 10.01 1.38
CA ILE A 7 -18.81 10.66 1.60
C ILE A 7 -19.76 9.56 2.06
N TYR A 8 -20.50 9.84 3.14
CA TYR A 8 -21.47 8.89 3.67
C TYR A 8 -22.66 8.83 2.72
N SER A 9 -23.08 7.61 2.39
CA SER A 9 -24.28 7.35 1.61
C SER A 9 -25.12 6.29 2.32
N THR A 10 -26.42 6.53 2.43
CA THR A 10 -27.45 5.58 2.83
C THR A 10 -27.71 4.52 1.76
N GLY A 11 -27.34 4.81 0.50
CA GLY A 11 -27.44 3.89 -0.63
C GLY A 11 -28.74 4.00 -1.44
N THR A 12 -29.60 5.00 -1.18
CA THR A 12 -30.77 5.26 -2.02
C THR A 12 -30.38 6.01 -3.30
N ALA A 13 -31.22 5.95 -4.34
CA ALA A 13 -30.96 6.65 -5.60
C ALA A 13 -30.87 8.17 -5.42
N GLU A 14 -31.71 8.73 -4.55
CA GLU A 14 -31.74 10.14 -4.20
C GLU A 14 -30.44 10.56 -3.50
N ASP A 15 -29.95 9.74 -2.59
CA ASP A 15 -28.72 10.02 -1.84
C ASP A 15 -27.48 9.91 -2.73
N TYR A 16 -27.41 8.91 -3.62
CA TYR A 16 -26.36 8.86 -4.64
C TYR A 16 -26.38 10.08 -5.56
N LYS A 17 -27.55 10.59 -5.93
CA LYS A 17 -27.65 11.81 -6.74
C LYS A 17 -27.08 13.01 -5.97
N ALA A 18 -27.36 13.14 -4.68
CA ALA A 18 -26.82 14.18 -3.83
C ALA A 18 -25.29 14.05 -3.65
N ASP A 19 -24.80 12.84 -3.37
CA ASP A 19 -23.37 12.54 -3.23
C ASP A 19 -22.59 12.84 -4.50
N ASN A 20 -23.11 12.44 -5.67
CA ASN A 20 -22.47 12.72 -6.95
C ASN A 20 -22.43 14.23 -7.23
N ALA A 21 -23.51 14.96 -6.90
CA ALA A 21 -23.54 16.42 -7.02
C ALA A 21 -22.54 17.10 -6.08
N LEU A 22 -22.30 16.55 -4.89
CA LEU A 22 -21.27 17.02 -3.96
C LEU A 22 -19.85 16.69 -4.46
N GLN A 23 -19.63 15.47 -4.95
CA GLN A 23 -18.34 15.04 -5.52
C GLN A 23 -17.94 15.92 -6.70
N ALA A 24 -18.90 16.32 -7.55
CA ALA A 24 -18.67 17.20 -8.69
C ALA A 24 -18.16 18.60 -8.29
N GLN A 25 -18.37 19.01 -7.03
CA GLN A 25 -17.89 20.29 -6.51
C GLN A 25 -16.46 20.21 -5.92
N LEU A 26 -15.93 19.00 -5.71
CA LEU A 26 -14.59 18.82 -5.18
C LEU A 26 -13.53 19.24 -6.22
N LYS A 27 -12.58 20.08 -5.78
CA LYS A 27 -11.48 20.56 -6.62
C LYS A 27 -10.14 20.14 -6.01
N ILE A 28 -9.21 19.72 -6.87
CA ILE A 28 -7.81 19.51 -6.50
C ILE A 28 -7.01 20.55 -7.26
N THR A 29 -6.32 21.43 -6.52
CA THR A 29 -5.59 22.56 -7.10
C THR A 29 -4.19 22.61 -6.50
N PRO A 30 -3.13 22.69 -7.32
CA PRO A 30 -1.78 22.87 -6.82
C PRO A 30 -1.67 24.23 -6.13
N LEU A 31 -0.83 24.34 -5.12
CA LEU A 31 -0.68 25.56 -4.33
C LEU A 31 -0.35 26.78 -5.22
N SER A 32 0.43 26.58 -6.28
CA SER A 32 0.82 27.64 -7.23
C SER A 32 -0.34 28.23 -8.04
N ALA A 33 -1.46 27.51 -8.17
CA ALA A 33 -2.67 27.97 -8.88
C ALA A 33 -3.83 28.23 -7.89
N CYS A 34 -3.58 28.18 -6.58
CA CYS A 34 -4.62 28.42 -5.60
C CYS A 34 -4.96 29.92 -5.57
N GLY A 35 -6.22 30.26 -5.85
CA GLY A 35 -6.68 31.65 -5.91
C GLY A 35 -6.50 32.32 -7.27
N THR A 36 -6.02 31.61 -8.29
CA THR A 36 -6.07 32.05 -9.69
C THR A 36 -7.25 31.39 -10.41
N ASP A 37 -7.64 31.97 -11.55
CA ASP A 37 -8.65 31.36 -12.44
C ASP A 37 -8.07 30.20 -13.28
N ASP A 38 -6.81 29.83 -13.06
CA ASP A 38 -6.16 28.74 -13.78
C ASP A 38 -6.75 27.40 -13.37
N ILE A 39 -7.32 26.69 -14.34
CA ILE A 39 -7.80 25.32 -14.14
C ILE A 39 -6.60 24.38 -14.28
N PRO A 40 -6.18 23.68 -13.21
CA PRO A 40 -5.04 22.77 -13.28
C PRO A 40 -5.34 21.63 -14.24
N LYS A 41 -4.50 21.48 -15.26
CA LYS A 41 -4.62 20.36 -16.19
C LYS A 41 -4.11 19.09 -15.50
N ALA A 42 -4.96 18.07 -15.45
CA ALA A 42 -4.54 16.75 -14.96
C ALA A 42 -3.38 16.23 -15.82
N PRO A 43 -2.37 15.58 -15.22
CA PRO A 43 -1.32 14.92 -15.98
C PRO A 43 -1.95 13.84 -16.89
N PRO A 44 -1.38 13.60 -18.08
CA PRO A 44 -1.89 12.58 -18.99
C PRO A 44 -1.84 11.21 -18.32
N VAL A 45 -2.92 10.43 -18.49
CA VAL A 45 -2.94 9.02 -18.11
C VAL A 45 -1.98 8.26 -19.03
N GLN A 46 -1.12 7.40 -18.47
CA GLN A 46 -0.27 6.54 -19.28
C GLN A 46 -1.13 5.54 -20.07
N THR A 47 -1.04 5.60 -21.40
CA THR A 47 -1.74 4.71 -22.34
C THR A 47 -0.76 4.12 -23.35
N PRO A 48 -0.65 2.77 -23.46
CA PRO A 48 -1.34 1.78 -22.64
C PRO A 48 -0.87 1.81 -21.18
N ALA A 49 -1.73 1.34 -20.27
CA ALA A 49 -1.34 1.20 -18.87
C ALA A 49 -0.22 0.15 -18.76
N PRO A 50 0.79 0.36 -17.89
CA PRO A 50 1.91 -0.57 -17.74
C PRO A 50 1.53 -1.91 -17.09
N PHE A 51 0.27 -2.07 -16.68
CA PHE A 51 -0.29 -3.28 -16.08
C PHE A 51 -1.80 -3.32 -16.26
N SER A 52 -2.39 -4.50 -16.04
CA SER A 52 -3.84 -4.71 -16.09
C SER A 52 -4.57 -3.82 -15.09
N MET A 53 -5.54 -3.04 -15.58
CA MET A 53 -6.39 -2.17 -14.76
C MET A 53 -7.66 -2.87 -14.27
N THR A 54 -7.88 -4.12 -14.68
CA THR A 54 -9.07 -4.92 -14.33
C THR A 54 -8.74 -6.08 -13.40
N ASP A 55 -7.50 -6.59 -13.43
CA ASP A 55 -7.09 -7.66 -12.54
C ASP A 55 -6.97 -7.21 -11.09
N LYS A 56 -7.09 -8.19 -10.18
CA LYS A 56 -6.84 -7.94 -8.75
C LYS A 56 -5.40 -7.44 -8.57
N PRO A 57 -5.15 -6.37 -7.81
CA PRO A 57 -3.79 -5.83 -7.63
C PRO A 57 -2.76 -6.86 -7.13
N GLN A 58 -3.20 -7.79 -6.27
CA GLN A 58 -2.35 -8.89 -5.80
C GLN A 58 -1.90 -9.82 -6.94
N LYS A 59 -2.77 -10.10 -7.92
CA LYS A 59 -2.38 -10.90 -9.09
C LYS A 59 -1.36 -10.14 -9.94
N VAL A 60 -1.64 -8.87 -10.24
CA VAL A 60 -0.75 -7.99 -11.01
C VAL A 60 0.66 -7.95 -10.41
N ILE A 61 0.76 -7.79 -9.07
CA ILE A 61 2.05 -7.75 -8.37
C ILE A 61 2.78 -9.11 -8.42
N LEU A 62 2.06 -10.22 -8.29
CA LEU A 62 2.68 -11.56 -8.34
C LEU A 62 3.15 -11.91 -9.75
N ASP A 63 2.40 -11.49 -10.77
CA ASP A 63 2.73 -11.73 -12.17
C ASP A 63 3.96 -10.91 -12.64
N MET A 64 4.35 -9.84 -11.91
CA MET A 64 5.60 -9.09 -12.18
C MET A 64 6.86 -9.94 -11.96
N GLY A 65 6.77 -11.03 -11.20
CA GLY A 65 7.94 -11.78 -10.74
C GLY A 65 8.84 -10.97 -9.81
N MET A 66 9.95 -11.58 -9.39
CA MET A 66 10.90 -10.94 -8.47
C MET A 66 11.64 -9.78 -9.13
N GLU A 67 12.17 -9.99 -10.33
CA GLU A 67 12.89 -8.98 -11.11
C GLU A 67 12.03 -7.75 -11.35
N GLY A 68 10.88 -7.92 -12.02
CA GLY A 68 9.97 -6.84 -12.34
C GLY A 68 9.42 -6.11 -11.10
N TYR A 69 9.19 -6.82 -10.00
CA TYR A 69 8.77 -6.19 -8.74
C TYR A 69 9.85 -5.27 -8.17
N PHE A 70 11.09 -5.76 -8.06
CA PHE A 70 12.18 -4.99 -7.46
C PHE A 70 12.72 -3.89 -8.37
N ASP A 71 12.70 -4.07 -9.69
CA ASP A 71 12.96 -3.00 -10.65
C ASP A 71 11.95 -1.87 -10.52
N ARG A 72 10.67 -2.24 -10.44
CA ARG A 72 9.60 -1.27 -10.24
C ARG A 72 9.78 -0.54 -8.92
N MET A 73 10.15 -1.25 -7.85
CA MET A 73 10.43 -0.67 -6.55
C MET A 73 11.62 0.32 -6.62
N ALA A 74 12.74 -0.07 -7.21
CA ALA A 74 13.93 0.75 -7.39
C ALA A 74 13.64 2.04 -8.19
N THR A 75 12.87 1.91 -9.27
CA THR A 75 12.40 3.04 -10.08
C THR A 75 11.54 4.01 -9.27
N LEU A 76 10.61 3.48 -8.47
CA LEU A 76 9.72 4.30 -7.64
C LEU A 76 10.49 5.01 -6.52
N MET A 77 11.43 4.32 -5.86
CA MET A 77 12.32 4.91 -4.86
C MET A 77 13.19 6.02 -5.44
N CYS A 78 13.53 5.94 -6.73
CA CYS A 78 14.35 6.96 -7.39
C CYS A 78 13.61 8.30 -7.58
N LYS A 79 12.40 8.25 -8.12
CA LYS A 79 11.75 9.46 -8.70
C LYS A 79 10.42 9.83 -8.04
N VAL A 80 9.69 8.87 -7.49
CA VAL A 80 8.28 9.05 -7.12
C VAL A 80 8.09 9.09 -5.61
N ALA A 81 8.76 8.20 -4.90
CA ALA A 81 8.69 8.08 -3.45
C ALA A 81 10.07 7.74 -2.88
N PRO A 82 10.98 8.73 -2.80
CA PRO A 82 12.25 8.55 -2.12
C PRO A 82 12.07 7.95 -0.72
N PRO A 83 12.89 6.96 -0.33
CA PRO A 83 12.82 6.36 1.00
C PRO A 83 12.95 7.41 2.11
N SER A 84 12.35 7.14 3.27
CA SER A 84 12.54 7.99 4.44
C SER A 84 13.98 7.90 4.94
N ARG A 85 14.44 8.91 5.68
CA ARG A 85 15.72 8.85 6.40
C ARG A 85 15.79 7.67 7.38
N ASP A 86 14.65 7.23 7.91
CA ASP A 86 14.59 6.11 8.83
C ASP A 86 14.83 4.75 8.14
N ASP A 87 14.73 4.70 6.81
CA ASP A 87 14.85 3.47 6.01
C ASP A 87 16.32 3.11 5.69
N VAL A 88 17.31 3.87 6.16
CA VAL A 88 18.74 3.64 5.87
C VAL A 88 19.18 2.21 6.20
N ALA A 89 18.71 1.64 7.31
CA ALA A 89 19.08 0.28 7.72
C ALA A 89 18.47 -0.82 6.84
N ILE A 90 17.27 -0.63 6.28
CA ILE A 90 16.71 -1.61 5.33
C ILE A 90 17.35 -1.47 3.96
N LEU A 91 17.64 -0.24 3.52
CA LEU A 91 18.33 0.02 2.26
C LEU A 91 19.74 -0.57 2.24
N GLY A 92 20.48 -0.49 3.36
CA GLY A 92 21.78 -1.15 3.49
C GLY A 92 21.70 -2.64 3.23
N ARG A 93 20.71 -3.33 3.81
CA ARG A 93 20.48 -4.77 3.61
C ARG A 93 20.00 -5.10 2.19
N MET A 94 19.16 -4.26 1.60
CA MET A 94 18.70 -4.43 0.22
C MET A 94 19.86 -4.30 -0.78
N LYS A 95 20.79 -3.39 -0.51
CA LYS A 95 21.99 -3.20 -1.33
C LYS A 95 22.90 -4.42 -1.37
N GLU A 96 23.00 -5.19 -0.29
CA GLU A 96 23.78 -6.44 -0.24
C GLU A 96 23.32 -7.48 -1.28
N ILE A 97 22.05 -7.41 -1.69
CA ILE A 97 21.48 -8.26 -2.74
C ILE A 97 21.20 -7.49 -4.04
N GLY A 98 21.83 -6.33 -4.23
CA GLY A 98 21.76 -5.57 -5.49
C GLY A 98 20.50 -4.73 -5.68
N ILE A 99 19.65 -4.59 -4.66
CA ILE A 99 18.43 -3.75 -4.73
C ILE A 99 18.77 -2.34 -4.23
N GLU A 100 18.81 -1.37 -5.13
CA GLU A 100 19.17 0.02 -4.83
C GLU A 100 18.24 1.01 -5.56
N PRO A 101 17.92 2.19 -4.97
CA PRO A 101 17.22 3.23 -5.70
C PRO A 101 17.98 3.63 -6.97
N CYS A 102 17.24 3.87 -8.06
CA CYS A 102 17.78 4.29 -9.36
C CYS A 102 18.67 3.26 -10.08
N LYS A 103 18.66 1.99 -9.66
CA LYS A 103 19.44 0.92 -10.27
C LYS A 103 18.53 -0.26 -10.61
N ASP A 104 18.74 -0.85 -11.77
CA ASP A 104 18.03 -2.06 -12.18
C ASP A 104 18.53 -3.25 -11.33
N PHE A 105 17.62 -4.12 -10.96
CA PHE A 105 17.85 -5.32 -10.18
C PHE A 105 18.11 -6.49 -11.14
N ALA A 106 19.36 -6.94 -11.19
CA ALA A 106 19.80 -8.03 -12.05
C ALA A 106 20.06 -9.30 -11.21
N PRO A 107 19.02 -10.11 -10.90
CA PRO A 107 19.17 -11.27 -10.02
C PRO A 107 20.11 -12.35 -10.61
N ASP A 108 20.22 -12.41 -11.93
CA ASP A 108 21.11 -13.30 -12.68
C ASP A 108 22.61 -13.04 -12.41
N THR A 109 22.95 -11.83 -11.96
CA THR A 109 24.32 -11.45 -11.59
C THR A 109 24.70 -11.85 -10.16
N LEU A 110 23.75 -12.33 -9.36
CA LEU A 110 23.99 -12.75 -7.98
C LEU A 110 24.62 -14.15 -7.92
N GLU A 111 25.27 -14.48 -6.81
CA GLU A 111 25.79 -15.84 -6.57
C GLU A 111 24.67 -16.89 -6.70
N PRO A 112 24.94 -18.08 -7.28
CA PRO A 112 23.91 -19.11 -7.51
C PRO A 112 23.12 -19.51 -6.26
N ALA A 113 23.78 -19.52 -5.09
CA ALA A 113 23.13 -19.80 -3.81
C ALA A 113 22.10 -18.72 -3.44
N VAL A 114 22.35 -17.45 -3.77
CA VAL A 114 21.42 -16.34 -3.55
C VAL A 114 20.26 -16.45 -4.53
N GLN A 115 20.52 -16.73 -5.80
CA GLN A 115 19.47 -16.94 -6.80
C GLN A 115 18.48 -18.05 -6.37
N ALA A 116 19.01 -19.19 -5.92
CA ALA A 116 18.19 -20.29 -5.41
C ALA A 116 17.36 -19.88 -4.18
N ALA A 117 17.92 -19.07 -3.28
CA ALA A 117 17.18 -18.55 -2.12
C ALA A 117 16.07 -17.57 -2.54
N LEU A 118 16.24 -16.82 -3.63
CA LEU A 118 15.23 -15.86 -4.13
C LEU A 118 13.97 -16.55 -4.67
N GLU A 119 14.06 -17.79 -5.14
CA GLU A 119 12.91 -18.53 -5.69
C GLU A 119 11.80 -18.77 -4.64
N SER A 120 12.16 -19.02 -3.38
CA SER A 120 11.18 -19.26 -2.32
C SER A 120 10.60 -17.97 -1.72
N VAL A 121 11.23 -16.82 -1.98
CA VAL A 121 10.91 -15.53 -1.34
C VAL A 121 9.44 -15.15 -1.48
N PRO A 122 8.79 -15.18 -2.65
CA PRO A 122 7.38 -14.80 -2.75
C PRO A 122 6.47 -15.63 -1.83
N LYS A 123 6.69 -16.95 -1.78
CA LYS A 123 5.91 -17.86 -0.94
C LYS A 123 6.17 -17.59 0.55
N ASP A 124 7.43 -17.48 0.94
CA ASP A 124 7.85 -17.34 2.33
C ASP A 124 7.47 -15.96 2.89
N ALA A 125 7.65 -14.90 2.10
CA ALA A 125 7.25 -13.55 2.46
C ALA A 125 5.73 -13.45 2.66
N LEU A 126 4.93 -14.02 1.75
CA LEU A 126 3.47 -14.05 1.90
C LEU A 126 3.03 -14.86 3.11
N ALA A 127 3.67 -16.00 3.40
CA ALA A 127 3.39 -16.79 4.59
C ALA A 127 3.69 -15.98 5.86
N LYS A 128 4.85 -15.30 5.91
CA LYS A 128 5.26 -14.44 7.02
C LYS A 128 4.29 -13.27 7.24
N ILE A 129 3.89 -12.58 6.17
CA ILE A 129 2.90 -11.49 6.21
C ILE A 129 1.55 -12.00 6.73
N LYS A 130 1.08 -13.15 6.24
CA LYS A 130 -0.19 -13.76 6.68
C LYS A 130 -0.14 -14.17 8.15
N ALA A 131 0.95 -14.78 8.61
CA ALA A 131 1.11 -15.18 10.00
C ALA A 131 1.08 -13.96 10.95
N ASN A 132 1.71 -12.86 10.54
CA ASN A 132 1.80 -11.65 11.35
C ASN A 132 0.44 -10.94 11.54
N ARG A 133 -0.60 -11.28 10.77
CA ARG A 133 -1.98 -10.79 11.00
C ARG A 133 -2.50 -11.11 12.39
N LYS A 134 -2.21 -12.31 12.90
CA LYS A 134 -2.77 -12.79 14.17
C LYS A 134 -2.23 -12.03 15.40
N VAL A 135 -1.06 -11.41 15.24
CA VAL A 135 -0.37 -10.68 16.31
C VAL A 135 -0.43 -9.17 16.08
N MET A 136 -1.20 -8.70 15.09
CA MET A 136 -1.39 -7.27 14.83
C MET A 136 -2.35 -6.64 15.83
N GLY A 137 -1.86 -6.37 17.04
CA GLY A 137 -2.59 -5.62 18.06
C GLY A 137 -2.88 -6.45 19.30
N THR A 138 -3.77 -5.93 20.12
CA THR A 138 -4.10 -6.51 21.43
C THR A 138 -5.49 -7.09 21.40
N THR A 139 -5.65 -8.33 21.86
CA THR A 139 -6.97 -8.94 22.04
C THR A 139 -7.62 -8.41 23.31
N VAL A 140 -8.77 -7.76 23.16
CA VAL A 140 -9.60 -7.26 24.28
C VAL A 140 -11.00 -7.81 24.09
N ASN A 141 -11.51 -8.58 25.05
CA ASN A 141 -12.85 -9.19 25.00
C ASN A 141 -13.12 -10.04 23.72
N GLY A 142 -12.12 -10.75 23.21
CA GLY A 142 -12.23 -11.55 21.97
C GLY A 142 -12.14 -10.74 20.67
N TRP A 143 -11.85 -9.44 20.77
CA TRP A 143 -11.62 -8.55 19.63
C TRP A 143 -10.14 -8.22 19.50
N THR A 144 -9.58 -8.39 18.31
CA THR A 144 -8.22 -7.88 18.02
C THR A 144 -8.31 -6.39 17.71
N ILE A 145 -7.61 -5.56 18.49
CA ILE A 145 -7.57 -4.11 18.31
C ILE A 145 -6.16 -3.70 17.86
N THR A 146 -6.03 -3.28 16.60
CA THR A 146 -4.78 -2.74 16.05
C THR A 146 -4.75 -1.21 16.17
N LYS A 147 -3.69 -0.66 16.77
CA LYS A 147 -3.43 0.79 16.85
C LYS A 147 -2.24 1.20 15.97
N GLY A 148 -2.17 2.48 15.60
CA GLY A 148 -1.05 3.05 14.84
C GLY A 148 -1.06 2.70 13.35
N LEU A 149 -2.24 2.47 12.76
CA LEU A 149 -2.37 2.30 11.32
C LEU A 149 -2.14 3.64 10.61
N GLY A 150 -1.37 3.63 9.53
CA GLY A 150 -0.98 4.81 8.76
C GLY A 150 0.31 5.51 9.20
N ALA A 151 0.80 5.26 10.41
CA ALA A 151 2.09 5.77 10.91
C ALA A 151 2.97 4.61 11.36
N TYR A 152 3.58 3.93 10.38
CA TYR A 152 4.29 2.67 10.61
C TYR A 152 5.76 2.82 11.01
N GLY A 153 6.41 3.95 10.69
CA GLY A 153 7.86 4.08 10.83
C GLY A 153 8.57 2.92 10.13
N THR A 154 9.56 2.31 10.80
CA THR A 154 10.32 1.15 10.32
C THR A 154 9.65 -0.21 10.60
N ASP A 155 8.39 -0.23 11.06
CA ASP A 155 7.61 -1.48 11.21
C ASP A 155 7.07 -1.95 9.85
N TYR A 156 7.98 -2.49 9.04
CA TYR A 156 7.70 -2.95 7.68
C TYR A 156 6.69 -4.10 7.64
N LEU A 157 6.71 -5.00 8.64
CA LEU A 157 5.76 -6.11 8.69
C LEU A 157 4.34 -5.61 8.97
N LYS A 158 4.16 -4.70 9.92
CA LYS A 158 2.84 -4.10 10.18
C LYS A 158 2.33 -3.31 8.97
N ARG A 159 3.22 -2.61 8.26
CA ARG A 159 2.90 -1.96 6.98
C ARG A 159 2.45 -2.98 5.93
N ALA A 160 3.21 -4.06 5.75
CA ALA A 160 2.95 -5.12 4.78
C ALA A 160 1.67 -5.92 5.09
N VAL A 161 1.29 -6.07 6.36
CA VAL A 161 0.03 -6.71 6.75
C VAL A 161 -1.17 -5.80 6.55
N SER A 162 -1.02 -4.50 6.84
CA SER A 162 -2.14 -3.54 6.79
C SER A 162 -2.69 -3.33 5.38
N LEU A 163 -1.80 -3.27 4.37
CA LEU A 163 -2.13 -3.07 2.96
C LEU A 163 -3.12 -4.12 2.40
N PRO A 164 -2.85 -5.43 2.46
CA PRO A 164 -3.77 -6.46 1.97
C PRO A 164 -4.98 -6.70 2.88
N SER A 165 -5.10 -5.99 4.00
CA SER A 165 -6.21 -6.13 4.96
C SER A 165 -7.22 -4.99 4.86
N GLY A 166 -7.07 -4.07 3.89
CA GLY A 166 -7.95 -2.92 3.70
C GLY A 166 -7.84 -1.86 4.80
N GLY A 167 -6.76 -1.91 5.60
CA GLY A 167 -6.57 -1.05 6.76
C GLY A 167 -6.14 0.35 6.38
N LEU A 168 -7.10 1.20 6.00
CA LEU A 168 -6.86 2.63 5.85
C LEU A 168 -6.78 3.30 7.23
N PRO A 169 -5.90 4.29 7.43
CA PRO A 169 -5.83 5.04 8.69
C PRO A 169 -7.20 5.59 9.05
N THR A 170 -7.58 5.44 10.33
CA THR A 170 -8.83 5.99 10.85
C THR A 170 -8.76 7.51 10.81
N ALA A 171 -9.59 8.15 9.99
CA ALA A 171 -9.72 9.60 9.96
C ALA A 171 -10.23 10.12 11.32
N ARG A 172 -9.82 11.35 11.68
CA ARG A 172 -10.03 12.04 12.98
C ARG A 172 -11.49 12.15 13.45
N ARG A 173 -12.46 11.78 12.60
CA ARG A 173 -13.91 11.80 12.88
C ARG A 173 -14.66 10.55 12.42
N MET A 174 -13.97 9.44 12.17
CA MET A 174 -14.62 8.13 12.27
C MET A 174 -14.79 7.83 13.76
N ARG A 175 -15.99 7.49 14.22
CA ARG A 175 -16.11 6.67 15.44
C ARG A 175 -15.13 5.54 15.21
N SER A 176 -14.15 5.39 16.10
CA SER A 176 -13.08 4.40 15.96
C SER A 176 -13.70 3.05 15.57
N ILE A 177 -13.56 2.66 14.31
CA ILE A 177 -13.80 1.29 13.87
C ILE A 177 -12.41 0.68 13.84
N PRO A 178 -11.99 -0.06 14.89
CA PRO A 178 -10.81 -0.90 14.78
C PRO A 178 -11.02 -1.84 13.59
N ILE A 179 -9.95 -2.30 12.94
CA ILE A 179 -10.06 -3.50 12.10
C ILE A 179 -10.38 -4.64 13.06
N GLN A 180 -11.67 -4.89 13.25
CA GLN A 180 -12.21 -5.79 14.25
C GLN A 180 -12.32 -7.18 13.65
N GLN A 181 -11.36 -8.04 13.95
CA GLN A 181 -11.48 -9.47 13.69
C GLN A 181 -11.88 -10.16 14.99
N ARG A 182 -13.08 -10.73 15.02
CA ARG A 182 -13.55 -11.59 16.12
C ARG A 182 -12.89 -12.95 15.97
N THR A 183 -12.10 -13.36 16.95
CA THR A 183 -11.62 -14.74 16.99
C THR A 183 -12.79 -15.62 17.41
N ALA A 184 -13.13 -16.63 16.60
CA ALA A 184 -14.15 -17.59 16.94
C ALA A 184 -13.70 -18.38 18.19
N ARG A 185 -14.56 -18.45 19.21
CA ARG A 185 -14.40 -19.41 20.30
C ARG A 185 -14.61 -20.80 19.72
N VAL A 186 -13.59 -21.66 19.82
CA VAL A 186 -13.78 -23.10 19.69
C VAL A 186 -14.45 -23.56 21.00
N PRO A 187 -15.68 -24.10 20.97
CA PRO A 187 -16.30 -24.67 22.16
C PRO A 187 -15.53 -25.93 22.61
N PRO A 188 -15.63 -26.28 23.92
CA PRO A 188 -14.88 -27.40 24.51
C PRO A 188 -15.23 -28.76 23.91
#